data_AF-A0A5K3FQN9-F1
#
_entry.id   AF-A0A5K3FQN9-F1
#
_cell.length_a   1.000
_cell.length_b   1.000
_cell.length_c   1.000
_cell.angle_alpha   90.00
_cell.angle_beta   90.00
_cell.angle_gamma   90.00
#
_symmetry.space_group_name_H-M   'P 1'
#
loop_
_entity.id
_entity.type
_entity.pdbx_description
1 polymer ?
#
loop_
_entity_poly.entity_id
_entity_poly.type
_entity_poly.pdbx_seq_one_letter_code
_entity_poly.pdbx_strand_id
1 'polypeptide(L)'
;MVWATAAQVGCSSKACPNGFDASKSRYALVCIYKLSDALLVKGPYESGKSCSRCPDGYGCQRNQCYRDTQTTTATAITTTSTGTVLSTIETIMFPMLLLHCLE
;
A
#
# COMPACT_ATOMS: atom_id res chain seq x y z
N MET A 1 0.09 -9.65 -0.60
CA MET A 1 -0.93 -9.16 -1.55
C MET A 1 -0.44 -9.39 -2.96
N VAL A 2 -1.34 -9.65 -3.92
CA VAL A 2 -0.99 -10.17 -5.26
C VAL A 2 -1.74 -9.46 -6.40
N TRP A 3 -2.19 -8.23 -6.18
CA TRP A 3 -2.95 -7.49 -7.20
C TRP A 3 -2.01 -6.88 -8.23
N ALA A 4 -2.04 -7.36 -9.48
CA ALA A 4 -1.14 -6.94 -10.56
C ALA A 4 -1.29 -5.46 -10.93
N THR A 5 -2.45 -4.86 -10.69
CA THR A 5 -2.70 -3.43 -10.94
C THR A 5 -2.33 -2.53 -9.75
N ALA A 6 -1.87 -3.09 -8.62
CA ALA A 6 -1.41 -2.31 -7.48
C ALA A 6 0.11 -2.10 -7.52
N ALA A 7 0.54 -0.85 -7.69
CA ALA A 7 1.96 -0.48 -7.72
C ALA A 7 2.42 0.32 -6.48
N GLN A 8 1.49 0.80 -5.65
CA GLN A 8 1.79 1.58 -4.45
C GLN A 8 0.99 1.05 -3.26
N VAL A 9 1.61 1.06 -2.08
CA VAL A 9 1.01 0.67 -0.81
C VAL A 9 1.43 1.67 0.26
N GLY A 10 0.50 2.04 1.14
CA GLY A 10 0.76 2.78 2.36
C GLY A 10 0.26 1.99 3.56
N CYS A 11 1.08 1.82 4.59
CA CYS A 11 0.71 1.08 5.79
C CYS A 11 0.91 1.95 7.04
N SER A 12 0.12 1.68 8.07
CA SER A 12 0.29 2.24 9.41
C SER A 12 0.05 1.16 10.45
N SER A 13 0.81 1.19 11.53
CA SER A 13 0.72 0.22 12.63
C SER A 13 0.53 0.92 13.96
N LYS A 14 -0.14 0.23 14.89
CA LYS A 14 -0.39 0.71 16.24
C LYS A 14 -0.21 -0.42 17.25
N ALA A 15 0.58 -0.18 18.28
CA ALA A 15 0.63 -1.05 19.44
C ALA A 15 -0.68 -0.91 20.25
N CYS A 16 -1.32 -2.03 20.53
CA CYS A 16 -2.53 -2.15 21.31
C CYS A 16 -2.21 -2.87 22.62
N PRO A 17 -2.72 -2.40 23.77
CA PRO A 17 -2.59 -3.12 25.03
C PRO A 17 -3.32 -4.46 24.95
N ASN A 18 -2.71 -5.50 25.49
CA ASN A 18 -3.27 -6.84 25.44
C ASN A 18 -4.10 -7.11 26.70
N GLY A 19 -5.29 -6.51 26.76
CA GLY A 19 -6.28 -6.71 27.84
C GLY A 19 -5.67 -6.63 29.25
N PHE A 20 -5.43 -7.79 29.86
CA PHE A 20 -4.99 -7.97 31.25
C PHE A 20 -3.48 -7.87 31.49
N ASP A 21 -2.66 -7.90 30.44
CA ASP A 21 -1.20 -8.01 30.59
C ASP A 21 -0.49 -6.93 29.77
N ALA A 22 -0.24 -5.78 30.39
CA ALA A 22 0.43 -4.63 29.75
C ALA A 22 1.89 -4.94 29.33
N SER A 23 2.45 -6.05 29.80
CA SER A 23 3.78 -6.55 29.39
C SER A 23 3.80 -7.15 27.98
N LYS A 24 2.62 -7.48 27.42
CA LYS A 24 2.46 -8.01 26.07
C LYS A 24 1.68 -6.98 25.24
N SER A 25 2.23 -6.57 24.10
CA SER A 25 1.55 -5.68 23.16
C SER A 25 1.08 -6.47 21.94
N ARG A 26 -0.19 -6.28 21.54
CA ARG A 26 -0.67 -6.67 20.20
C ARG A 26 -0.36 -5.53 19.23
N TYR A 27 -0.25 -5.81 17.94
CA TYR A 27 -0.09 -4.76 16.93
C TYR A 27 -1.23 -4.85 15.93
N ALA A 28 -1.94 -3.74 15.75
CA ALA A 28 -2.83 -3.56 14.61
C ALA A 28 -2.00 -3.02 13.44
N LEU A 29 -2.18 -3.57 12.24
CA LEU A 29 -1.55 -3.13 11.01
C LEU A 29 -2.65 -2.93 9.96
N VAL A 30 -2.71 -1.73 9.38
CA VAL A 30 -3.61 -1.42 8.27
C VAL A 30 -2.77 -1.01 7.08
N CYS A 31 -3.08 -1.55 5.90
CA CYS A 31 -2.43 -1.21 4.64
C CYS A 31 -3.48 -0.86 3.58
N ILE A 32 -3.24 0.23 2.85
CA ILE A 32 -4.03 0.68 1.71
C ILE A 32 -3.21 0.51 0.44
N TYR A 33 -3.81 -0.09 -0.58
CA TYR A 33 -3.21 -0.28 -1.89
C TYR A 33 -3.82 0.69 -2.88
N LYS A 34 -2.98 1.36 -3.67
CA LYS A 34 -3.44 2.15 -4.81
C LYS A 34 -3.54 1.25 -6.02
N LEU A 35 -4.78 1.01 -6.45
CA LEU A 35 -5.08 0.26 -7.66
C LEU A 35 -5.06 1.20 -8.87
N SER A 36 -4.50 0.73 -9.97
CA SER A 36 -4.53 1.46 -11.25
C SER A 36 -5.91 1.44 -11.90
N ASP A 37 -6.74 0.47 -11.52
CA ASP A 37 -8.14 0.33 -11.94
C ASP A 37 -9.02 0.32 -10.68
N ALA A 38 -10.01 1.20 -10.62
CA ALA A 38 -10.93 1.30 -9.49
C ALA A 38 -11.94 0.15 -9.46
N LEU A 39 -12.15 -0.52 -10.60
CA LEU A 39 -13.08 -1.62 -10.73
C LEU A 39 -12.36 -2.95 -10.49
N LEU A 40 -12.56 -3.52 -9.29
CA LEU A 40 -12.10 -4.87 -8.91
C LEU A 40 -12.90 -6.00 -9.60
N VAL A 41 -13.31 -5.79 -10.86
CA VAL A 41 -14.14 -6.72 -11.63
C VAL A 41 -13.31 -7.89 -12.16
N LYS A 42 -12.01 -7.65 -12.41
CA LYS A 42 -11.06 -8.70 -12.79
C LYS A 42 -10.45 -9.36 -11.55
N GLY A 43 -10.01 -10.60 -11.73
CA GLY A 43 -9.19 -11.29 -10.73
C GLY A 43 -7.90 -10.52 -10.38
N PRO A 44 -7.18 -10.93 -9.33
CA PRO A 44 -6.00 -10.21 -8.83
C PRO A 44 -4.90 -10.05 -9.88
N TYR A 45 -4.81 -10.98 -10.84
CA TYR A 45 -3.86 -10.93 -11.95
C TYR A 45 -4.42 -11.73 -13.13
N GLU A 46 -3.87 -11.49 -14.32
CA GLU A 46 -4.14 -12.31 -15.49
C GLU A 46 -3.19 -13.52 -15.51
N SER A 47 -3.73 -14.72 -15.67
CA SER A 47 -2.93 -15.95 -15.74
C SER A 47 -2.08 -15.98 -17.01
N GLY A 48 -0.81 -16.37 -16.88
CA GLY A 48 0.09 -16.50 -18.03
C GLY A 48 1.55 -16.63 -17.63
N LYS A 49 2.44 -16.60 -18.62
CA LYS A 49 3.89 -16.57 -18.38
C LYS A 49 4.27 -15.27 -17.65
N SER A 50 5.07 -15.37 -16.60
CA SER A 50 5.59 -14.23 -15.85
C SER A 50 6.14 -13.14 -16.78
N CYS A 51 5.82 -11.89 -16.49
CA CYS A 51 6.28 -10.71 -17.24
C CYS A 51 5.88 -10.63 -18.72
N SER A 52 5.06 -11.56 -19.24
CA SER A 52 4.62 -11.52 -20.65
C SER A 52 3.70 -10.35 -21.00
N ARG A 53 3.16 -9.66 -19.98
CA ARG A 53 2.25 -8.52 -20.09
C ARG A 53 2.72 -7.32 -19.26
N CYS A 54 4.03 -7.16 -19.05
CA CYS A 54 4.53 -5.94 -18.41
C CYS A 54 4.26 -4.72 -19.29
N PRO A 55 3.89 -3.56 -18.71
CA PRO A 55 3.74 -2.32 -19.47
C PRO A 55 5.06 -1.90 -20.14
N ASP A 56 4.96 -1.09 -21.19
CA ASP A 56 6.14 -0.57 -21.89
C ASP A 56 7.07 0.20 -20.94
N GLY A 57 8.37 -0.05 -21.08
CA GLY A 57 9.40 0.56 -20.24
C GLY A 57 9.59 -0.10 -18.86
N TYR A 58 8.90 -1.22 -18.59
CA TYR A 58 9.16 -2.07 -17.42
C TYR A 58 10.01 -3.27 -17.81
N GLY A 59 11.03 -3.57 -16.99
CA GLY A 59 11.76 -4.83 -17.01
C GLY A 59 11.08 -5.91 -16.18
N CYS A 60 11.67 -7.09 -16.19
CA CYS A 60 11.23 -8.22 -15.35
C CYS A 60 12.27 -8.48 -14.27
N GLN A 61 11.88 -8.36 -13.00
CA GLN A 61 12.72 -8.69 -11.87
C GLN A 61 11.97 -9.60 -10.91
N ARG A 62 12.53 -10.78 -10.60
CA ARG A 62 11.91 -11.77 -9.71
C ARG A 62 10.43 -12.07 -10.05
N ASN A 63 10.16 -12.27 -11.34
CA ASN A 63 8.82 -12.51 -11.90
C ASN A 63 7.81 -11.36 -11.71
N GLN A 64 8.28 -10.14 -11.45
CA GLN A 64 7.45 -8.94 -11.31
C GLN A 64 7.90 -7.86 -12.30
N CYS A 65 6.94 -7.07 -12.79
CA CYS A 65 7.23 -5.92 -13.62
C CYS A 65 7.85 -4.83 -12.76
N TYR A 66 9.05 -4.37 -13.13
CA TYR A 66 9.81 -3.39 -12.38
C TYR A 66 10.36 -2.33 -13.32
N ARG A 67 10.35 -1.07 -12.90
CA ARG A 67 10.93 0.04 -13.66
C ARG A 67 12.02 0.66 -12.81
N ASP A 68 13.25 0.73 -13.34
CA ASP A 68 14.31 1.52 -12.75
C ASP A 68 13.91 2.99 -12.80
N THR A 69 13.29 3.47 -11.74
CA THR A 69 13.30 4.90 -11.45
C THR A 69 14.72 5.21 -11.05
N GLN A 70 15.56 5.60 -12.02
CA GLN A 70 16.84 6.24 -11.75
C GLN A 70 16.63 7.20 -10.58
N THR A 71 17.40 7.02 -9.50
CA THR A 71 17.38 7.79 -8.26
C THR A 71 17.31 9.28 -8.61
N THR A 72 16.09 9.80 -8.78
CA THR A 72 15.85 11.21 -8.57
C THR A 72 16.08 11.30 -7.09
N THR A 73 17.22 11.90 -6.73
CA THR A 73 17.52 12.48 -5.44
C THR A 73 16.21 12.68 -4.70
N ALA A 74 16.13 12.24 -3.45
CA ALA A 74 15.18 12.82 -2.52
C ALA A 74 15.54 14.30 -2.33
N THR A 75 15.54 15.10 -3.40
CA THR A 75 15.00 16.44 -3.37
C THR A 75 13.68 16.21 -2.69
N ALA A 76 13.58 16.63 -1.43
CA ALA A 76 12.30 16.88 -0.84
C ALA A 76 11.59 17.75 -1.87
N ILE A 77 10.78 17.11 -2.73
CA ILE A 77 9.78 17.82 -3.48
C ILE A 77 8.88 18.25 -2.34
N THR A 78 9.13 19.46 -1.83
CA THR A 78 8.08 20.30 -1.28
C THR A 78 7.07 20.43 -2.40
N THR A 79 6.32 19.35 -2.60
CA THR A 79 5.14 19.33 -3.41
C THR A 79 4.24 20.11 -2.50
N THR A 80 4.06 21.39 -2.81
CA THR A 80 2.87 22.14 -2.39
C THR A 80 1.68 21.49 -3.08
N SER A 81 1.46 20.22 -2.78
CA SER A 81 0.23 19.51 -2.99
C SER A 81 -0.64 20.04 -1.87
N THR A 82 -1.27 21.19 -2.13
CA THR A 82 -2.65 21.41 -1.71
C THR A 82 -3.49 20.34 -2.43
N GLY A 83 -3.27 19.09 -2.07
CA GLY A 83 -3.95 17.91 -2.55
C GLY A 83 -4.90 17.52 -1.44
N THR A 84 -6.14 17.96 -1.57
CA THR A 84 -7.26 17.66 -0.66
C THR A 84 -7.49 16.15 -0.45
N VAL A 85 -6.80 15.28 -1.20
CA VAL A 85 -6.90 13.82 -1.17
C VAL A 85 -6.09 13.15 -0.05
N LEU A 86 -5.01 13.76 0.47
CA LEU A 86 -4.22 13.14 1.55
C LEU A 86 -4.96 13.21 2.90
N SER A 87 -5.80 14.24 3.07
CA SER A 87 -6.51 14.49 4.32
C SER A 87 -7.54 13.40 4.66
N THR A 88 -8.19 12.79 3.67
CA THR A 88 -9.24 11.78 3.93
C THR A 88 -8.66 10.42 4.30
N ILE A 89 -7.49 10.07 3.77
CA ILE A 89 -6.84 8.78 4.06
C ILE A 89 -6.39 8.73 5.53
N GLU A 90 -5.82 9.81 6.05
CA GLU A 90 -5.45 9.88 7.48
C GLU A 90 -6.67 9.75 8.40
N THR A 91 -7.79 10.37 8.02
CA THR A 91 -9.04 10.26 8.81
C THR A 91 -9.65 8.86 8.82
N ILE A 92 -9.32 7.98 7.86
CA ILE A 92 -9.84 6.60 7.83
C ILE A 92 -8.89 5.63 8.53
N MET A 93 -7.58 5.83 8.38
CA MET A 93 -6.57 4.92 8.93
C MET A 93 -6.59 4.90 10.46
N PHE A 94 -6.66 6.05 11.10
CA PHE A 94 -6.66 6.17 12.57
C PHE A 94 -7.84 5.48 13.26
N PRO A 95 -9.11 5.73 12.88
CA PRO A 95 -10.25 5.04 13.50
C PRO A 95 -10.26 3.55 13.18
N MET A 96 -9.82 3.13 11.98
CA MET A 96 -9.66 1.71 11.65
C MET A 96 -8.65 1.04 12.59
N LEU A 97 -7.49 1.64 12.79
CA LEU A 97 -6.47 1.14 13.73
C LEU A 97 -6.98 1.08 15.17
N LEU A 98 -7.78 2.07 15.58
CA LEU A 98 -8.38 2.10 16.92
C LEU A 98 -9.44 1.00 17.09
N LEU A 99 -10.29 0.79 16.10
CA LEU A 99 -11.29 -0.28 16.11
C LEU A 99 -10.63 -1.66 16.22
N HIS A 100 -9.59 -1.92 15.42
CA HIS A 100 -8.84 -3.18 15.48
C HIS A 100 -8.03 -3.36 16.77
N CYS A 101 -7.78 -2.30 17.54
CA CYS A 101 -7.20 -2.40 18.88
C CYS A 101 -8.23 -2.69 19.98
N LEU A 102 -9.52 -2.41 19.72
CA LEU A 102 -10.61 -2.59 20.67
C LEU A 102 -11.16 -4.03 20.65
N GLU A 103 -10.87 -4.77 19.57
CA GLU A 103 -11.15 -6.20 19.38
C GLU A 103 -10.05 -7.10 19.99
#